data_AF-Q5JYT8-F1
#
_entry.id   AF-Q5JYT8-F1
#
_cell.length_a   1.000
_cell.length_b   1.000
_cell.length_c   1.000
_cell.angle_alpha   90.00
_cell.angle_beta   90.00
_cell.angle_gamma   90.00
#
_symmetry.space_group_name_H-M   'P 1'
#
loop_
_entity.id
_entity.type
_entity.pdbx_description
1 polymer ?
#
loop_
_entity_poly.entity_id
_entity_poly.type
_entity_poly.pdbx_seq_one_letter_code
_entity_poly.pdbx_strand_id
1 'polypeptide(L)'
;RAILFLGEKEAALQLQTLPDVQKLDPFLADLHQASSLLQASIEEFEKADPPGGMQEATRCLSKSKELMEAVLRDPGLLGLQREGGATLARLQHDASRLDFSPDVRSHLAAATALYSLVDEQLHVLVTASNSLLGKLELRVRLGRLEAAIHQVSDWMEQEGRRCLQSLTPKDGSLETVEKAHAEFENFFLQAAAQYRRGLELSKQAAQLGATARGAGEAERAEFPELAAFASTQRAFQAELTHFYMAAERQRTDLETLLHLHRFCKR
;
A
#
# COMPACT_ATOMS: atom_id res chain seq x y z
N ARG A 1 -59.99 33.27 -16.63
CA ARG A 1 -58.69 32.72 -17.08
C ARG A 1 -57.49 33.65 -16.80
N ALA A 2 -57.67 34.98 -16.72
CA ALA A 2 -56.59 35.93 -16.37
C ALA A 2 -56.17 35.94 -14.88
N ILE A 3 -57.09 35.66 -13.95
CA ILE A 3 -56.82 35.70 -12.50
C ILE A 3 -55.91 34.54 -12.04
N LEU A 4 -56.02 33.36 -12.64
CA LEU A 4 -55.12 32.22 -12.37
C LEU A 4 -53.70 32.49 -12.87
N PHE A 5 -53.56 33.13 -14.02
CA PHE A 5 -52.25 33.50 -14.59
C PHE A 5 -51.53 34.58 -13.77
N LEU A 6 -52.26 35.50 -13.14
CA LEU A 6 -51.69 36.51 -12.25
C LEU A 6 -51.21 35.88 -10.92
N GLY A 7 -51.98 34.94 -10.35
CA GLY A 7 -51.59 34.22 -9.14
C GLY A 7 -50.36 33.30 -9.34
N GLU A 8 -50.26 32.63 -10.49
CA GLU A 8 -49.06 31.84 -10.84
C GLU A 8 -47.84 32.73 -11.10
N LYS A 9 -48.02 33.91 -11.71
CA LYS A 9 -46.93 34.89 -11.90
C LYS A 9 -46.48 35.52 -10.58
N GLU A 10 -47.41 35.86 -9.69
CA GLU A 10 -47.09 36.39 -8.35
C GLU A 10 -46.41 35.34 -7.48
N ALA A 11 -46.85 34.08 -7.49
CA ALA A 11 -46.18 32.99 -6.80
C ALA A 11 -44.76 32.73 -7.35
N ALA A 12 -44.59 32.78 -8.68
CA ALA A 12 -43.27 32.67 -9.32
C ALA A 12 -42.35 33.87 -9.00
N LEU A 13 -42.90 35.09 -8.92
CA LEU A 13 -42.18 36.29 -8.49
C LEU A 13 -41.83 36.25 -6.99
N GLN A 14 -42.71 35.73 -6.13
CA GLN A 14 -42.46 35.55 -4.70
C GLN A 14 -41.40 34.47 -4.44
N LEU A 15 -41.41 33.37 -5.20
CA LEU A 15 -40.34 32.37 -5.23
C LEU A 15 -39.01 32.97 -5.68
N GLN A 16 -39.02 33.87 -6.67
CA GLN A 16 -37.83 34.63 -7.11
C GLN A 16 -37.34 35.66 -6.07
N THR A 17 -38.15 36.07 -5.09
CA THR A 17 -37.72 37.05 -4.07
C THR A 17 -37.05 36.44 -2.84
N LEU A 18 -36.98 35.11 -2.73
CA LEU A 18 -36.37 34.46 -1.56
C LEU A 18 -34.92 34.06 -1.84
N PRO A 19 -33.95 34.64 -1.12
CA PRO A 19 -32.52 34.51 -1.43
C PRO A 19 -31.98 33.08 -1.30
N ASP A 20 -32.68 32.20 -0.57
CA ASP A 20 -32.23 30.82 -0.34
C ASP A 20 -32.83 29.81 -1.32
N VAL A 21 -34.02 30.04 -1.91
CA VAL A 21 -34.57 29.19 -2.99
C VAL A 21 -33.72 29.32 -4.26
N GLN A 22 -33.16 30.51 -4.52
CA GLN A 22 -32.20 30.74 -5.59
C GLN A 22 -30.89 29.93 -5.44
N LYS A 23 -30.61 29.41 -4.23
CA LYS A 23 -29.41 28.59 -3.96
C LYS A 23 -29.65 27.10 -4.18
N LEU A 24 -30.89 26.67 -4.44
CA LEU A 24 -31.21 25.26 -4.67
C LEU A 24 -30.57 24.73 -5.95
N ASP A 25 -30.66 25.47 -7.06
CA ASP A 25 -30.07 25.05 -8.34
C ASP A 25 -28.54 25.01 -8.31
N PRO A 26 -27.82 26.03 -7.76
CA PRO A 26 -26.38 25.94 -7.52
C PRO A 26 -26.00 24.76 -6.63
N PHE A 27 -26.73 24.51 -5.56
CA PHE A 27 -26.45 23.39 -4.66
C PHE A 27 -26.64 22.03 -5.35
N LEU A 28 -27.67 21.87 -6.18
CA LEU A 28 -27.85 20.68 -7.01
C LEU A 28 -26.72 20.50 -8.01
N ALA A 29 -26.25 21.57 -8.65
CA ALA A 29 -25.12 21.52 -9.57
C ALA A 29 -23.84 21.04 -8.86
N ASP A 30 -23.54 21.60 -7.68
CA ASP A 30 -22.41 21.20 -6.85
C ASP A 30 -22.49 19.71 -6.47
N LEU A 31 -23.67 19.24 -6.08
CA LEU A 31 -23.90 17.83 -5.73
C LEU A 31 -23.74 16.88 -6.92
N HIS A 32 -24.22 17.26 -8.10
CA HIS A 32 -24.05 16.47 -9.32
C HIS A 32 -22.58 16.38 -9.74
N GLN A 33 -21.85 17.48 -9.63
CA GLN A 33 -20.42 17.52 -9.92
C GLN A 33 -19.64 16.64 -8.94
N ALA A 34 -19.92 16.75 -7.64
CA ALA A 34 -19.28 15.93 -6.61
C ALA A 34 -19.60 14.44 -6.81
N SER A 35 -20.87 14.09 -7.06
CA SER A 35 -21.28 12.72 -7.34
C SER A 35 -20.56 12.14 -8.56
N SER A 36 -20.46 12.92 -9.65
CA SER A 36 -19.77 12.48 -10.86
C SER A 36 -18.27 12.25 -10.62
N LEU A 37 -17.62 13.12 -9.84
CA LEU A 37 -16.21 12.99 -9.47
C LEU A 37 -15.97 11.77 -8.57
N LEU A 38 -16.83 11.55 -7.57
CA LEU A 38 -16.72 10.41 -6.66
C LEU A 38 -16.93 9.10 -7.41
N GLN A 39 -17.99 8.99 -8.22
CA GLN A 39 -18.27 7.81 -9.02
C GLN A 39 -17.11 7.45 -9.96
N ALA A 40 -16.56 8.44 -10.69
CA ALA A 40 -15.41 8.23 -11.56
C ALA A 40 -14.17 7.75 -10.78
N SER A 41 -13.96 8.28 -9.57
CA SER A 41 -12.85 7.87 -8.71
C SER A 41 -13.03 6.46 -8.18
N ILE A 42 -14.24 6.11 -7.72
CA ILE A 42 -14.59 4.76 -7.25
C ILE A 42 -14.33 3.75 -8.36
N GLU A 43 -14.79 4.03 -9.57
CA GLU A 43 -14.58 3.15 -10.72
C GLU A 43 -13.09 2.92 -11.03
N GLU A 44 -12.24 3.94 -10.91
CA GLU A 44 -10.78 3.77 -11.08
C GLU A 44 -10.16 2.89 -9.99
N PHE A 45 -10.68 2.94 -8.75
CA PHE A 45 -10.22 2.07 -7.65
C PHE A 45 -10.72 0.64 -7.78
N GLU A 46 -11.94 0.42 -8.29
CA GLU A 46 -12.54 -0.90 -8.45
C GLU A 46 -12.06 -1.65 -9.70
N LYS A 47 -11.77 -0.94 -10.80
CA LYS A 47 -11.28 -1.53 -12.07
C LYS A 47 -9.79 -1.85 -12.05
N ALA A 48 -9.07 -1.54 -10.97
CA ALA A 48 -7.64 -1.76 -10.90
C ALA A 48 -7.31 -3.26 -10.90
N ASP A 49 -6.76 -3.75 -12.01
CA ASP A 49 -6.28 -5.12 -12.12
C ASP A 49 -5.17 -5.39 -11.07
N PRO A 50 -5.04 -6.64 -10.57
CA PRO A 50 -3.93 -7.02 -9.72
C PRO A 50 -2.60 -6.76 -10.44
N PRO A 51 -1.62 -6.07 -9.80
CA PRO A 51 -0.36 -5.75 -10.45
C PRO A 51 0.48 -7.03 -10.71
N GLY A 52 1.09 -7.15 -11.89
CA GLY A 52 1.90 -8.31 -12.26
C GLY A 52 3.26 -8.39 -11.54
N GLY A 53 3.71 -7.30 -10.92
CA GLY A 53 4.97 -7.26 -10.17
C GLY A 53 5.22 -5.96 -9.39
N MET A 54 6.35 -5.91 -8.67
CA MET A 54 6.68 -4.77 -7.78
C MET A 54 6.74 -3.41 -8.50
N GLN A 55 7.29 -3.35 -9.72
CA GLN A 55 7.40 -2.08 -10.47
C GLN A 55 6.03 -1.56 -10.88
N GLU A 56 5.17 -2.44 -11.40
CA GLU A 56 3.79 -2.10 -11.73
C GLU A 56 2.99 -1.69 -10.49
N ALA A 57 3.14 -2.42 -9.39
CA ALA A 57 2.51 -2.08 -8.11
C ALA A 57 2.98 -0.71 -7.60
N THR A 58 4.26 -0.36 -7.76
CA THR A 58 4.80 0.95 -7.36
C THR A 58 4.22 2.08 -8.20
N ARG A 59 4.10 1.87 -9.52
CA ARG A 59 3.47 2.85 -10.43
C ARG A 59 1.99 3.02 -10.10
N CYS A 60 1.27 1.91 -9.93
CA CYS A 60 -0.15 1.92 -9.57
C CYS A 60 -0.36 2.63 -8.24
N LEU A 61 0.45 2.33 -7.22
CA LEU A 61 0.40 3.00 -5.91
C LEU A 61 0.57 4.51 -6.02
N SER A 62 1.49 4.96 -6.86
CA SER A 62 1.73 6.39 -7.09
C SER A 62 0.52 7.05 -7.74
N LYS A 63 -0.01 6.46 -8.83
CA LYS A 63 -1.23 6.94 -9.52
C LYS A 63 -2.43 6.98 -8.57
N SER A 64 -2.63 5.94 -7.76
CA SER A 64 -3.72 5.86 -6.79
C SER A 64 -3.62 6.93 -5.69
N LYS A 65 -2.40 7.23 -5.23
CA LYS A 65 -2.16 8.33 -4.25
C LYS A 65 -2.44 9.70 -4.86
N GLU A 66 -1.98 9.93 -6.08
CA GLU A 66 -2.26 11.17 -6.83
C GLU A 66 -3.76 11.36 -7.06
N LEU A 67 -4.48 10.31 -7.46
CA LEU A 67 -5.94 10.35 -7.61
C LEU A 67 -6.62 10.71 -6.29
N MET A 68 -6.27 10.04 -5.19
CA MET A 68 -6.83 10.35 -3.88
C MET A 68 -6.52 11.78 -3.44
N GLU A 69 -5.30 12.26 -3.67
CA GLU A 69 -4.90 13.64 -3.36
C GLU A 69 -5.70 14.67 -4.18
N ALA A 70 -5.97 14.37 -5.45
CA ALA A 70 -6.82 15.21 -6.30
C ALA A 70 -8.26 15.27 -5.76
N VAL A 71 -8.85 14.14 -5.38
CA VAL A 71 -10.20 14.10 -4.79
C VAL A 71 -10.27 14.86 -3.47
N LEU A 72 -9.29 14.68 -2.57
CA LEU A 72 -9.24 15.37 -1.28
C LEU A 72 -9.06 16.89 -1.40
N ARG A 73 -8.51 17.35 -2.53
CA ARG A 73 -8.30 18.77 -2.81
C ARG A 73 -9.41 19.40 -3.65
N ASP A 74 -10.41 18.63 -4.07
CA ASP A 74 -11.49 19.16 -4.88
C ASP A 74 -12.27 20.23 -4.10
N PRO A 75 -12.31 21.49 -4.58
CA PRO A 75 -12.92 22.58 -3.84
C PRO A 75 -14.43 22.44 -3.70
N GLY A 76 -15.11 21.79 -4.65
CA GLY A 76 -16.55 21.54 -4.59
C GLY A 76 -16.89 20.54 -3.48
N LEU A 77 -16.16 19.42 -3.44
CA LEU A 77 -16.29 18.41 -2.40
C LEU A 77 -15.95 18.98 -1.01
N LEU A 78 -14.87 19.76 -0.89
CA LEU A 78 -14.51 20.43 0.37
C LEU A 78 -15.56 21.44 0.82
N GLY A 79 -16.17 22.18 -0.11
CA GLY A 79 -17.28 23.09 0.17
C GLY A 79 -18.51 22.34 0.69
N LEU A 80 -18.90 21.26 0.01
CA LEU A 80 -20.02 20.40 0.42
C LEU A 80 -19.80 19.75 1.78
N GLN A 81 -18.59 19.29 2.10
CA GLN A 81 -18.27 18.72 3.41
C GLN A 81 -18.36 19.74 4.56
N ARG A 82 -18.00 21.01 4.29
CA ARG A 82 -18.01 22.07 5.32
C ARG A 82 -19.40 22.66 5.54
N GLU A 83 -20.13 22.92 4.46
CA GLU A 83 -21.34 23.75 4.48
C GLU A 83 -22.58 23.01 3.99
N GLY A 84 -22.43 21.88 3.31
CA GLY A 84 -23.52 21.20 2.60
C GLY A 84 -24.68 20.78 3.51
N GLY A 85 -24.39 20.22 4.68
CA GLY A 85 -25.43 19.88 5.66
C GLY A 85 -26.19 21.11 6.19
N ALA A 86 -25.48 22.22 6.44
CA ALA A 86 -26.11 23.46 6.87
C ALA A 86 -26.94 24.10 5.74
N THR A 87 -26.47 24.03 4.50
CA THR A 87 -27.19 24.49 3.30
C THR A 87 -28.46 23.67 3.10
N LEU A 88 -28.37 22.35 3.14
CA LEU A 88 -29.53 21.46 3.01
C LEU A 88 -30.58 21.71 4.11
N ALA A 89 -30.14 21.85 5.37
CA ALA A 89 -31.04 22.13 6.48
C ALA A 89 -31.77 23.48 6.33
N ARG A 90 -31.08 24.53 5.87
CA ARG A 90 -31.71 25.83 5.57
C ARG A 90 -32.76 25.72 4.46
N LEU A 91 -32.41 25.05 3.35
CA LEU A 91 -33.33 24.82 2.23
C LEU A 91 -34.58 24.04 2.66
N GLN A 92 -34.41 23.01 3.50
CA GLN A 92 -35.52 22.23 4.06
C GLN A 92 -36.41 23.06 5.00
N HIS A 93 -35.79 23.84 5.89
CA HIS A 93 -36.51 24.72 6.80
C HIS A 93 -37.36 25.74 6.05
N ASP A 94 -36.80 26.41 5.04
CA ASP A 94 -37.53 27.42 4.29
C ASP A 94 -38.65 26.80 3.45
N ALA A 95 -38.44 25.59 2.93
CA ALA A 95 -39.50 24.85 2.25
C ALA A 95 -40.68 24.45 3.12
N SER A 96 -40.44 24.18 4.40
CA SER A 96 -41.51 23.88 5.35
C SER A 96 -42.37 25.10 5.70
N ARG A 97 -41.87 26.32 5.49
CA ARG A 97 -42.55 27.56 5.90
C ARG A 97 -43.43 28.16 4.82
N LEU A 98 -43.26 27.76 3.56
CA LEU A 98 -43.70 28.56 2.42
C LEU A 98 -44.61 27.82 1.42
N ASP A 99 -45.13 26.63 1.76
CA ASP A 99 -46.02 25.83 0.91
C ASP A 99 -45.63 25.89 -0.58
N PHE A 100 -44.35 25.60 -0.84
CA PHE A 100 -43.76 25.81 -2.16
C PHE A 100 -44.42 24.96 -3.25
N SER A 101 -44.23 25.43 -4.50
CA SER A 101 -44.71 24.73 -5.69
C SER A 101 -44.26 23.25 -5.71
N PRO A 102 -45.03 22.35 -6.33
CA PRO A 102 -44.66 20.95 -6.48
C PRO A 102 -43.25 20.75 -7.07
N ASP A 103 -42.83 21.65 -7.96
CA ASP A 103 -41.53 21.63 -8.62
C ASP A 103 -40.36 21.89 -7.65
N VAL A 104 -40.46 22.91 -6.79
CA VAL A 104 -39.44 23.22 -5.77
C VAL A 104 -39.34 22.09 -4.74
N ARG A 105 -40.48 21.49 -4.36
CA ARG A 105 -40.49 20.30 -3.48
C ARG A 105 -39.78 19.11 -4.13
N SER A 106 -39.97 18.89 -5.42
CA SER A 106 -39.28 17.82 -6.16
C SER A 106 -37.78 18.05 -6.23
N HIS A 107 -37.33 19.28 -6.53
CA HIS A 107 -35.92 19.63 -6.58
C HIS A 107 -35.25 19.50 -5.20
N LEU A 108 -35.94 19.90 -4.13
CA LEU A 108 -35.43 19.73 -2.77
C LEU A 108 -35.32 18.26 -2.36
N ALA A 109 -36.30 17.43 -2.74
CA ALA A 109 -36.23 15.98 -2.53
C ALA A 109 -35.05 15.37 -3.29
N ALA A 110 -34.83 15.79 -4.54
CA ALA A 110 -33.67 15.38 -5.33
C ALA A 110 -32.35 15.81 -4.68
N ALA A 111 -32.25 17.05 -4.17
CA ALA A 111 -31.07 17.53 -3.47
C ALA A 111 -30.79 16.74 -2.19
N THR A 112 -31.83 16.39 -1.44
CA THR A 112 -31.71 15.56 -0.22
C THR A 112 -31.19 14.16 -0.58
N ALA A 113 -31.79 13.51 -1.58
CA ALA A 113 -31.36 12.18 -2.02
C ALA A 113 -29.92 12.18 -2.57
N LEU A 114 -29.57 13.20 -3.36
CA LEU A 114 -28.24 13.32 -3.95
C LEU A 114 -27.17 13.63 -2.90
N TYR A 115 -27.49 14.43 -1.88
CA TYR A 115 -26.59 14.67 -0.73
C TYR A 115 -26.30 13.37 0.04
N SER A 116 -27.33 12.56 0.31
CA SER A 116 -27.14 11.23 0.91
C SER A 116 -26.29 10.31 0.02
N LEU A 117 -26.51 10.32 -1.30
CA LEU A 117 -25.71 9.54 -2.24
C LEU A 117 -24.24 9.99 -2.27
N VAL A 118 -23.95 11.28 -2.15
CA VAL A 118 -22.58 11.80 -2.06
C VAL A 118 -21.88 11.28 -0.79
N ASP A 119 -22.59 11.22 0.34
CA ASP A 119 -22.06 10.67 1.60
C ASP A 119 -21.77 9.17 1.49
N GLU A 120 -22.70 8.40 0.91
CA GLU A 120 -22.51 6.97 0.63
C GLU A 120 -21.30 6.72 -0.30
N GLN A 121 -21.17 7.50 -1.38
CA GLN A 121 -20.04 7.39 -2.30
C GLN A 121 -18.71 7.74 -1.64
N LEU A 122 -18.67 8.72 -0.73
CA LEU A 122 -17.47 9.00 0.06
C LEU A 122 -17.05 7.79 0.90
N HIS A 123 -18.01 7.13 1.55
CA HIS A 123 -17.75 5.90 2.30
C HIS A 123 -17.23 4.76 1.42
N VAL A 124 -17.84 4.54 0.26
CA VAL A 124 -17.40 3.54 -0.72
C VAL A 124 -15.98 3.87 -1.21
N LEU A 125 -15.72 5.12 -1.58
CA LEU A 125 -14.42 5.58 -2.05
C LEU A 125 -13.33 5.34 -1.00
N VAL A 126 -13.57 5.71 0.26
CA VAL A 126 -12.62 5.49 1.36
C VAL A 126 -12.34 4.00 1.55
N THR A 127 -13.37 3.17 1.47
CA THR A 127 -13.23 1.71 1.63
C THR A 127 -12.43 1.10 0.47
N ALA A 128 -12.80 1.42 -0.78
CA ALA A 128 -12.15 0.93 -1.99
C ALA A 128 -10.70 1.41 -2.10
N SER A 129 -10.47 2.70 -1.87
CA SER A 129 -9.12 3.29 -1.94
C SER A 129 -8.19 2.72 -0.87
N ASN A 130 -8.63 2.61 0.39
CA ASN A 130 -7.82 2.02 1.45
C ASN A 130 -7.50 0.55 1.19
N SER A 131 -8.48 -0.22 0.69
CA SER A 131 -8.27 -1.62 0.32
C SER A 131 -7.20 -1.74 -0.78
N LEU A 132 -7.35 -1.01 -1.90
CA LEU A 132 -6.39 -1.06 -3.00
C LEU A 132 -5.02 -0.55 -2.58
N LEU A 133 -4.93 0.60 -1.90
CA LEU A 133 -3.66 1.17 -1.43
C LEU A 133 -2.95 0.20 -0.49
N GLY A 134 -3.67 -0.43 0.45
CA GLY A 134 -3.11 -1.45 1.34
C GLY A 134 -2.55 -2.64 0.57
N LYS A 135 -3.30 -3.15 -0.42
CA LYS A 135 -2.87 -4.25 -1.31
C LYS A 135 -1.59 -3.89 -2.07
N LEU A 136 -1.54 -2.71 -2.68
CA LEU A 136 -0.39 -2.22 -3.44
C LEU A 136 0.84 -1.98 -2.57
N GLU A 137 0.67 -1.38 -1.39
CA GLU A 137 1.77 -1.15 -0.44
C GLU A 137 2.36 -2.47 0.06
N LEU A 138 1.52 -3.46 0.33
CA LEU A 138 1.98 -4.79 0.69
C LEU A 138 2.79 -5.42 -0.43
N ARG A 139 2.30 -5.40 -1.68
CA ARG A 139 3.02 -5.96 -2.83
C ARG A 139 4.38 -5.32 -3.05
N VAL A 140 4.46 -3.99 -2.93
CA VAL A 140 5.72 -3.25 -3.05
C VAL A 140 6.70 -3.65 -1.94
N ARG A 141 6.23 -3.76 -0.69
CA ARG A 141 7.07 -4.18 0.44
C ARG A 141 7.56 -5.61 0.28
N LEU A 142 6.69 -6.54 -0.13
CA LEU A 142 7.05 -7.93 -0.44
C LEU A 142 8.12 -7.97 -1.53
N GLY A 143 7.90 -7.29 -2.65
CA GLY A 143 8.87 -7.23 -3.73
C GLY A 143 10.24 -6.73 -3.29
N ARG A 144 10.29 -5.74 -2.37
CA ARG A 144 11.57 -5.19 -1.89
C ARG A 144 12.32 -6.21 -1.04
N LEU A 145 11.60 -6.95 -0.21
CA LEU A 145 12.17 -8.05 0.57
C LEU A 145 12.63 -9.19 -0.35
N GLU A 146 11.81 -9.58 -1.33
CA GLU A 146 12.18 -10.57 -2.35
C GLU A 146 13.51 -10.17 -3.02
N ALA A 147 13.60 -8.95 -3.55
CA ALA A 147 14.83 -8.47 -4.21
C ALA A 147 16.04 -8.44 -3.27
N ALA A 148 15.85 -8.03 -2.01
CA ALA A 148 16.93 -8.00 -1.03
C ALA A 148 17.39 -9.41 -0.60
N ILE A 149 16.45 -10.36 -0.48
CA ILE A 149 16.74 -11.78 -0.22
C ILE A 149 17.55 -12.35 -1.39
N HIS A 150 17.10 -12.12 -2.63
CA HIS A 150 17.80 -12.57 -3.83
C HIS A 150 19.23 -12.04 -3.88
N GLN A 151 19.49 -10.77 -3.53
CA GLN A 151 20.86 -10.25 -3.48
C GLN A 151 21.77 -11.01 -2.50
N VAL A 152 21.24 -11.42 -1.34
CA VAL A 152 22.03 -12.20 -0.36
C VAL A 152 22.23 -13.62 -0.87
N SER A 153 21.20 -14.26 -1.42
CA SER A 153 21.30 -15.59 -2.04
C SER A 153 22.30 -15.62 -3.20
N ASP A 154 22.23 -14.65 -4.11
CA ASP A 154 23.14 -14.55 -5.26
C ASP A 154 24.59 -14.40 -4.81
N TRP A 155 24.85 -13.55 -3.80
CA TRP A 155 26.19 -13.40 -3.23
C TRP A 155 26.70 -14.70 -2.58
N MET A 156 25.83 -15.42 -1.85
CA MET A 156 26.20 -16.71 -1.25
C MET A 156 26.54 -17.75 -2.32
N GLU A 157 25.74 -17.82 -3.39
CA GLU A 157 25.92 -18.77 -4.49
C GLU A 157 27.15 -18.46 -5.35
N GLN A 158 27.50 -17.19 -5.52
CA GLN A 158 28.62 -16.77 -6.36
C GLN A 158 29.91 -16.61 -5.53
N GLU A 159 30.09 -15.47 -4.86
CA GLU A 159 31.30 -15.18 -4.10
C GLU A 159 31.47 -16.14 -2.92
N GLY A 160 30.38 -16.40 -2.19
CA GLY A 160 30.37 -17.26 -1.01
C GLY A 160 30.89 -18.66 -1.32
N ARG A 161 30.23 -19.37 -2.24
CA ARG A 161 30.64 -20.73 -2.65
C ARG A 161 32.03 -20.76 -3.24
N ARG A 162 32.40 -19.78 -4.07
CA ARG A 162 33.74 -19.71 -4.67
C ARG A 162 34.82 -19.56 -3.61
N CYS A 163 34.64 -18.68 -2.63
CA CYS A 163 35.59 -18.46 -1.54
C CYS A 163 35.73 -19.70 -0.65
N LEU A 164 34.62 -20.33 -0.27
CA LEU A 164 34.65 -21.58 0.51
C LEU A 164 35.46 -22.68 -0.21
N GLN A 165 35.25 -22.86 -1.51
CA GLN A 165 35.97 -23.88 -2.29
C GLN A 165 37.45 -23.54 -2.52
N SER A 166 37.77 -22.28 -2.82
CA SER A 166 39.13 -21.86 -3.20
C SER A 166 40.09 -21.74 -2.01
N LEU A 167 39.58 -21.36 -0.84
CA LEU A 167 40.35 -21.19 0.39
C LEU A 167 40.51 -22.49 1.19
N THR A 168 40.22 -23.63 0.56
CA THR A 168 40.57 -24.95 1.11
C THR A 168 42.03 -25.27 0.74
N PRO A 169 42.95 -25.48 1.69
CA PRO A 169 44.35 -25.72 1.40
C PRO A 169 44.53 -26.98 0.53
N LYS A 170 45.14 -26.84 -0.65
CA LYS A 170 45.34 -27.96 -1.60
C LYS A 170 46.55 -28.82 -1.23
N ASP A 171 47.64 -28.16 -0.89
CA ASP A 171 48.86 -28.78 -0.43
C ASP A 171 49.00 -28.38 1.04
N GLY A 172 48.94 -29.34 1.97
CA GLY A 172 48.91 -29.09 3.41
C GLY A 172 50.21 -28.54 4.00
N SER A 173 50.94 -27.69 3.28
CA SER A 173 52.12 -27.00 3.78
C SER A 173 51.73 -25.89 4.76
N LEU A 174 52.62 -25.53 5.68
CA LEU A 174 52.32 -24.46 6.64
C LEU A 174 52.05 -23.11 5.95
N GLU A 175 52.86 -22.73 4.95
CA GLU A 175 52.76 -21.43 4.29
C GLU A 175 51.43 -21.28 3.54
N THR A 176 50.98 -22.35 2.85
CA THR A 176 49.68 -22.36 2.16
C THR A 176 48.51 -22.29 3.14
N VAL A 177 48.60 -22.95 4.30
CA VAL A 177 47.56 -22.90 5.34
C VAL A 177 47.52 -21.53 6.01
N GLU A 178 48.67 -20.91 6.33
CA GLU A 178 48.74 -19.56 6.91
C GLU A 178 48.15 -18.50 5.98
N LYS A 179 48.50 -18.57 4.69
CA LYS A 179 47.92 -17.68 3.67
C LYS A 179 46.41 -17.88 3.53
N ALA A 180 45.96 -19.13 3.41
CA ALA A 180 44.54 -19.45 3.30
C ALA A 180 43.76 -18.96 4.52
N HIS A 181 44.29 -19.14 5.73
CA HIS A 181 43.66 -18.64 6.97
C HIS A 181 43.54 -17.11 7.00
N ALA A 182 44.61 -16.38 6.63
CA ALA A 182 44.57 -14.92 6.62
C ALA A 182 43.56 -14.36 5.60
N GLU A 183 43.48 -14.96 4.41
CA GLU A 183 42.48 -14.62 3.39
C GLU A 183 41.06 -15.01 3.85
N PHE A 184 40.92 -16.15 4.54
CA PHE A 184 39.65 -16.64 5.05
C PHE A 184 39.06 -15.76 6.15
N GLU A 185 39.85 -15.20 7.06
CA GLU A 185 39.32 -14.29 8.10
C GLU A 185 38.63 -13.06 7.49
N ASN A 186 39.20 -12.49 6.43
CA ASN A 186 38.57 -11.37 5.71
C ASN A 186 37.25 -11.78 5.06
N PHE A 187 37.22 -12.96 4.43
CA PHE A 187 36.00 -13.53 3.87
C PHE A 187 34.95 -13.82 4.95
N PHE A 188 35.36 -14.38 6.09
CA PHE A 188 34.47 -14.73 7.19
C PHE A 188 33.76 -13.50 7.76
N LEU A 189 34.43 -12.35 7.85
CA LEU A 189 33.79 -11.08 8.22
C LEU A 189 32.68 -10.68 7.24
N GLN A 190 32.88 -10.88 5.93
CA GLN A 190 31.86 -10.62 4.91
C GLN A 190 30.70 -11.61 5.03
N ALA A 191 30.99 -12.90 5.19
CA ALA A 191 29.98 -13.94 5.40
C ALA A 191 29.13 -13.66 6.65
N ALA A 192 29.75 -13.24 7.76
CA ALA A 192 29.04 -12.85 8.98
C ALA A 192 28.17 -11.60 8.78
N ALA A 193 28.61 -10.63 7.99
CA ALA A 193 27.80 -9.45 7.66
C ALA A 193 26.57 -9.83 6.82
N GLN A 194 26.75 -10.70 5.82
CA GLN A 194 25.65 -11.20 4.98
C GLN A 194 24.68 -12.07 5.79
N TYR A 195 25.18 -12.90 6.70
CA TYR A 195 24.37 -13.67 7.63
C TYR A 195 23.48 -12.77 8.50
N ARG A 196 24.05 -11.74 9.13
CA ARG A 196 23.28 -10.75 9.92
C ARG A 196 22.24 -10.03 9.06
N ARG A 197 22.60 -9.63 7.85
CA ARG A 197 21.67 -9.01 6.89
C ARG A 197 20.51 -9.95 6.56
N GLY A 198 20.79 -11.21 6.26
CA GLY A 198 19.76 -12.22 5.96
C GLY A 198 18.83 -12.51 7.15
N LEU A 199 19.34 -12.52 8.37
CA LEU A 199 18.51 -12.63 9.59
C LEU A 199 17.58 -11.43 9.77
N GLU A 200 18.06 -10.22 9.53
CA GLU A 200 17.24 -9.01 9.63
C GLU A 200 16.15 -8.98 8.54
N LEU A 201 16.48 -9.37 7.30
CA LEU A 201 15.49 -9.52 6.23
C LEU A 201 14.41 -10.57 6.59
N SER A 202 14.83 -11.69 7.17
CA SER A 202 13.93 -12.73 7.68
C SER A 202 13.00 -12.22 8.78
N LYS A 203 13.51 -11.39 9.69
CA LYS A 203 12.71 -10.76 10.75
C LYS A 203 11.67 -9.81 10.16
N GLN A 204 12.07 -8.96 9.21
CA GLN A 204 11.17 -8.03 8.52
C GLN A 204 10.06 -8.76 7.75
N ALA A 205 10.41 -9.85 7.06
CA ALA A 205 9.47 -10.72 6.36
C ALA A 205 8.43 -11.34 7.31
N ALA A 206 8.87 -11.85 8.47
CA ALA A 206 7.97 -12.40 9.48
C ALA A 206 7.02 -11.34 10.08
N GLN A 207 7.52 -10.13 10.34
CA GLN A 207 6.70 -9.01 10.82
C GLN A 207 5.65 -8.58 9.80
N LEU A 208 6.02 -8.49 8.52
CA LEU A 208 5.10 -8.15 7.43
C LEU A 208 3.96 -9.17 7.32
N GLY A 209 4.29 -10.46 7.39
CA GLY A 209 3.30 -11.53 7.40
C GLY A 209 2.44 -11.60 8.67
N ALA A 210 2.88 -11.02 9.79
CA ALA A 210 2.09 -10.90 11.01
C ALA A 210 1.12 -9.71 10.93
N THR A 211 1.59 -8.55 10.46
CA THR A 211 0.75 -7.35 10.29
C THR A 211 -0.38 -7.59 9.28
N ALA A 212 -0.10 -8.30 8.18
CA ALA A 212 -1.11 -8.61 7.17
C ALA A 212 -2.13 -9.68 7.64
N ARG A 213 -1.82 -10.47 8.68
CA ARG A 213 -2.72 -11.51 9.24
C ARG A 213 -3.61 -11.01 10.39
N GLY A 214 -3.36 -9.82 10.90
CA GLY A 214 -4.15 -9.17 11.95
C GLY A 214 -5.40 -8.47 11.42
N ALA A 215 -5.50 -8.28 10.10
CA ALA A 215 -6.74 -7.91 9.44
C ALA A 215 -7.59 -9.18 9.24
N GLY A 216 -8.92 -9.07 9.35
CA GLY A 216 -9.84 -10.17 9.63
C GLY A 216 -9.82 -11.36 8.65
N GLU A 217 -10.53 -12.44 8.99
CA GLU A 217 -10.54 -13.69 8.23
C GLU A 217 -11.01 -13.55 6.77
N ALA A 218 -11.80 -12.52 6.44
CA ALA A 218 -12.22 -12.20 5.07
C ALA A 218 -11.07 -11.68 4.18
N GLU A 219 -10.07 -11.01 4.76
CA GLU A 219 -8.90 -10.48 4.03
C GLU A 219 -7.78 -11.53 3.86
N ARG A 220 -7.79 -12.62 4.63
CA ARG A 220 -6.79 -13.70 4.52
C ARG A 220 -6.83 -14.45 3.19
N ALA A 221 -7.99 -14.50 2.54
CA ALA A 221 -8.13 -15.07 1.21
C ALA A 221 -7.58 -14.14 0.10
N GLU A 222 -7.35 -12.86 0.40
CA GLU A 222 -6.97 -11.85 -0.58
C GLU A 222 -5.48 -11.81 -0.91
N PHE A 223 -4.63 -12.56 -0.19
CA PHE A 223 -3.17 -12.44 -0.33
C PHE A 223 -2.44 -13.79 -0.48
N PRO A 224 -2.68 -14.54 -1.59
CA PRO A 224 -1.94 -15.77 -1.89
C PRO A 224 -0.42 -15.56 -1.97
N GLU A 225 0.00 -14.35 -2.31
CA GLU A 225 1.41 -13.93 -2.37
C GLU A 225 2.13 -14.07 -1.02
N LEU A 226 1.45 -13.85 0.11
CA LEU A 226 2.05 -14.00 1.43
C LEU A 226 2.42 -15.45 1.74
N ALA A 227 1.61 -16.41 1.27
CA ALA A 227 1.88 -17.82 1.47
C ALA A 227 3.07 -18.28 0.61
N ALA A 228 3.11 -17.86 -0.65
CA ALA A 228 4.24 -18.11 -1.56
C ALA A 228 5.53 -17.43 -1.07
N PHE A 229 5.44 -16.22 -0.52
CA PHE A 229 6.57 -15.55 0.08
C PHE A 229 7.05 -16.23 1.37
N ALA A 230 6.14 -16.74 2.20
CA ALA A 230 6.52 -17.45 3.42
C ALA A 230 7.25 -18.77 3.15
N SER A 231 6.99 -19.46 2.02
CA SER A 231 7.73 -20.66 1.64
C SER A 231 9.13 -20.31 1.13
N THR A 232 9.28 -19.29 0.29
CA THR A 232 10.59 -18.81 -0.19
C THR A 232 11.45 -18.28 0.96
N GLN A 233 10.86 -17.56 1.91
CA GLN A 233 11.54 -17.11 3.13
C GLN A 233 12.12 -18.28 3.95
N ARG A 234 11.35 -19.37 4.12
CA ARG A 234 11.81 -20.55 4.87
C ARG A 234 12.97 -21.24 4.17
N ALA A 235 12.92 -21.37 2.84
CA ALA A 235 14.03 -21.90 2.05
C ALA A 235 15.29 -21.04 2.22
N PHE A 236 15.15 -19.72 2.09
CA PHE A 236 16.24 -18.77 2.29
C PHE A 236 16.88 -18.88 3.69
N GLN A 237 16.09 -19.01 4.75
CA GLN A 237 16.62 -19.18 6.11
C GLN A 237 17.46 -20.46 6.27
N ALA A 238 17.00 -21.56 5.66
CA ALA A 238 17.73 -22.83 5.69
C ALA A 238 19.05 -22.70 4.92
N GLU A 239 19.04 -22.10 3.72
CA GLU A 239 20.23 -21.84 2.91
C GLU A 239 21.23 -20.94 3.65
N LEU A 240 20.75 -19.83 4.20
CA LEU A 240 21.55 -18.87 4.95
C LEU A 240 22.26 -19.51 6.15
N THR A 241 21.54 -20.33 6.91
CA THR A 241 22.08 -21.06 8.06
C THR A 241 23.10 -22.09 7.61
N HIS A 242 22.78 -22.88 6.58
CA HIS A 242 23.70 -23.89 6.06
C HIS A 242 25.01 -23.27 5.56
N PHE A 243 24.93 -22.17 4.79
CA PHE A 243 26.09 -21.45 4.30
C PHE A 243 26.98 -20.94 5.45
N TYR A 244 26.38 -20.29 6.45
CA TYR A 244 27.12 -19.73 7.56
C TYR A 244 27.79 -20.82 8.42
N MET A 245 27.10 -21.94 8.68
CA MET A 245 27.69 -23.09 9.39
C MET A 245 28.85 -23.71 8.62
N ALA A 246 28.78 -23.76 7.28
CA ALA A 246 29.90 -24.24 6.46
C ALA A 246 31.12 -23.31 6.57
N ALA A 247 30.91 -21.99 6.61
CA ALA A 247 31.97 -21.02 6.83
C ALA A 247 32.60 -21.15 8.22
N GLU A 248 31.80 -21.31 9.28
CA GLU A 248 32.30 -21.53 10.65
C GLU A 248 33.11 -22.82 10.77
N ARG A 249 32.65 -23.90 10.12
CA ARG A 249 33.38 -25.16 10.09
C ARG A 249 34.74 -24.99 9.41
N GLN A 250 34.79 -24.39 8.23
CA GLN A 250 36.04 -24.21 7.49
C GLN A 250 37.04 -23.32 8.25
N ARG A 251 36.54 -22.29 8.94
CA ARG A 251 37.36 -21.47 9.85
C ARG A 251 38.04 -22.34 10.92
N THR A 252 37.24 -23.14 11.61
CA THR A 252 37.69 -24.01 12.70
C THR A 252 38.69 -25.06 12.20
N ASP A 253 38.46 -25.62 11.01
CA ASP A 253 39.35 -26.58 10.37
C ASP A 253 40.73 -25.94 10.05
N LEU A 254 40.74 -24.70 9.53
CA LEU A 254 41.99 -23.95 9.26
C LEU A 254 42.75 -23.61 10.55
N GLU A 255 42.05 -23.15 11.59
CA GLU A 255 42.65 -22.87 12.91
C GLU A 255 43.28 -24.14 13.52
N THR A 256 42.60 -25.28 13.40
CA THR A 256 43.08 -26.58 13.86
C THR A 256 44.33 -27.03 13.09
N LEU A 257 44.33 -26.89 11.76
CA LEU A 257 45.49 -27.22 10.92
C LEU A 257 46.71 -26.36 11.29
N LEU A 258 46.52 -25.07 11.55
CA LEU A 258 47.61 -24.19 12.01
C LEU A 258 48.17 -24.64 13.36
N HIS A 259 47.30 -25.02 14.29
CA HIS A 259 47.72 -25.52 15.60
C HIS A 259 48.55 -26.80 15.47
N LEU A 260 48.11 -27.75 14.65
CA LEU A 260 48.83 -29.00 14.39
C LEU A 260 50.23 -28.76 13.80
N HIS A 261 50.36 -27.87 12.82
CA HIS A 261 51.68 -27.54 12.26
C HIS A 261 52.61 -26.88 13.28
N ARG A 262 52.09 -26.01 14.14
CA ARG A 262 52.87 -25.38 15.21
C ARG A 262 53.31 -26.39 16.26
N PHE A 263 52.50 -27.41 16.54
CA PHE A 263 52.85 -28.51 17.43
C PHE A 263 53.94 -29.40 16.83
N CYS A 264 53.78 -29.84 15.57
CA CYS A 264 54.74 -30.71 14.89
C CYS A 264 56.10 -30.04 14.59
N LYS A 265 56.18 -28.70 14.64
CA LYS A 265 57.43 -27.94 14.49
C LYS A 265 58.22 -27.79 15.80
N ARG A 266 57.66 -28.19 16.95
CA ARG A 266 58.36 -28.23 18.25
C ARG A 266 58.98 -29.59 18.49
#